data_AF-A0A7R9GSA5-F1
#
_entry.id   AF-A0A7R9GSA5-F1
#
_cell.length_a   1.000
_cell.length_b   1.000
_cell.length_c   1.000
_cell.angle_alpha   90.00
_cell.angle_beta   90.00
_cell.angle_gamma   90.00
#
_symmetry.space_group_name_H-M   'P 1'
#
loop_
_entity.id
_entity.type
_entity.pdbx_description
1 polymer ?
#
loop_
_entity_poly.entity_id
_entity_poly.type
_entity_poly.pdbx_seq_one_letter_code
_entity_poly.pdbx_strand_id
1 'polypeptide(L)'
;MVASKFFEASMAELTVVMHPLLLIVSYDGFRHNYFEKQVTPTLQKLKTLGTHAEYMRNVFETKTFPNHHSIATGLFPEVHGVLANSLYDPIYKRVLNFSYELWHQNENIIPIWRLNENSGEGRYSGVMMWPGGGFTYQNTLPTHLQNYNTSISWEERVDMALGWFLHPVTPANLVMLYFEEPDASSHIFGPESPQVLKQLAKLDRLTDYLHHRLVDNNLSDVVNVFHLSDHGMDTVTLDRIVNLTDYVDRSTYITSGSSPNASLHDNFSVFKRADIPERWHFKNNNRTPPILAVADEGYAFDDLFVYQDYYIHNYNITREQSVTKPLVDPYNVVGDHVSAPVVTGVAARGPRARVGARYKF
;
A
#
# COMPACT_ATOMS: atom_id res chain seq x y z
N MET A 1 -49.38 33.75 -25.23
CA MET A 1 -48.46 34.27 -24.20
C MET A 1 -47.63 33.12 -23.64
N VAL A 2 -46.54 33.41 -22.93
CA VAL A 2 -45.53 32.42 -22.49
C VAL A 2 -45.65 32.19 -20.97
N ALA A 3 -45.26 30.99 -20.53
CA ALA A 3 -45.15 30.55 -19.12
C ALA A 3 -46.49 30.39 -18.37
N SER A 4 -46.56 29.63 -17.28
CA SER A 4 -45.47 28.94 -16.54
C SER A 4 -45.69 27.44 -16.37
N LYS A 5 -44.57 26.69 -16.27
CA LYS A 5 -44.58 25.32 -15.74
C LYS A 5 -44.52 25.40 -14.22
N PHE A 6 -45.54 24.90 -13.53
CA PHE A 6 -45.35 24.40 -12.15
C PHE A 6 -44.91 22.94 -12.24
N PHE A 7 -43.59 22.75 -12.42
CA PHE A 7 -42.95 21.51 -12.00
C PHE A 7 -42.50 21.74 -10.56
N GLU A 8 -43.33 21.33 -9.60
CA GLU A 8 -42.83 21.07 -8.26
C GLU A 8 -41.85 19.90 -8.37
N ALA A 9 -40.56 20.19 -8.23
CA ALA A 9 -39.57 19.14 -8.04
C ALA A 9 -39.85 18.52 -6.67
N SER A 10 -40.55 17.38 -6.66
CA SER A 10 -40.80 16.61 -5.45
C SER A 10 -39.47 16.35 -4.73
N MET A 11 -39.51 16.46 -3.41
CA MET A 11 -38.44 16.08 -2.47
C MET A 11 -37.59 14.95 -3.06
N ALA A 12 -36.29 15.19 -3.23
CA ALA A 12 -35.38 14.15 -3.70
C ALA A 12 -35.49 12.96 -2.76
N GLU A 13 -36.04 11.85 -3.27
CA GLU A 13 -36.17 10.62 -2.49
C GLU A 13 -34.77 10.20 -2.03
N LEU A 14 -34.65 9.72 -0.79
CA LEU A 14 -33.41 9.09 -0.35
C LEU A 14 -33.14 7.92 -1.28
N THR A 15 -32.14 8.06 -2.16
CA THR A 15 -31.61 6.95 -2.94
C THR A 15 -31.19 5.86 -1.97
N VAL A 16 -31.95 4.78 -1.94
CA VAL A 16 -31.71 3.67 -1.01
C VAL A 16 -30.32 3.12 -1.35
N VAL A 17 -29.37 3.34 -0.43
CA VAL A 17 -27.99 2.87 -0.53
C VAL A 17 -28.00 1.35 -0.44
N MET A 18 -28.25 0.68 -1.57
CA MET A 18 -28.54 -0.76 -1.64
C MET A 18 -27.38 -1.61 -1.12
N HIS A 19 -26.15 -1.14 -1.36
CA HIS A 19 -24.93 -1.79 -0.93
C HIS A 19 -24.12 -0.83 -0.06
N PRO A 20 -23.45 -1.29 1.02
CA PRO A 20 -22.64 -0.42 1.87
C PRO A 20 -21.54 0.26 1.07
N LEU A 21 -21.40 1.57 1.23
CA LEU A 21 -20.35 2.35 0.58
C LEU A 21 -19.03 2.24 1.37
N LEU A 22 -17.94 1.92 0.69
CA LEU A 22 -16.61 1.72 1.26
C LEU A 22 -15.54 2.43 0.42
N LEU A 23 -14.81 3.35 1.03
CA LEU A 23 -13.62 4.00 0.47
C LEU A 23 -12.38 3.50 1.22
N ILE A 24 -11.44 2.88 0.52
CA ILE A 24 -10.14 2.48 1.07
C ILE A 24 -9.07 3.42 0.52
N VAL A 25 -8.33 4.06 1.42
CA VAL A 25 -7.28 5.06 1.12
C VAL A 25 -5.95 4.52 1.61
N SER A 26 -5.01 4.31 0.69
CA SER A 26 -3.62 3.93 0.99
C SER A 26 -2.68 5.12 0.80
N TYR A 27 -1.81 5.34 1.78
CA TYR A 27 -0.69 6.26 1.73
C TYR A 27 0.60 5.44 1.74
N ASP A 28 1.33 5.33 0.64
CA ASP A 28 2.48 4.42 0.53
C ASP A 28 3.53 4.70 1.63
N GLY A 29 4.05 3.66 2.29
CA GLY A 29 5.12 3.81 3.28
C GLY A 29 4.76 4.50 4.62
N PHE A 30 3.48 4.69 4.95
CA PHE A 30 3.00 5.40 6.15
C PHE A 30 3.19 4.57 7.44
N ARG A 31 4.42 4.63 7.99
CA ARG A 31 4.83 4.07 9.30
C ARG A 31 3.86 4.49 10.41
N HIS A 32 3.43 3.56 11.26
CA HIS A 32 2.43 3.79 12.33
C HIS A 32 2.71 5.02 13.22
N ASN A 33 3.97 5.31 13.55
CA ASN A 33 4.35 6.43 14.42
C ASN A 33 4.14 7.81 13.77
N TYR A 34 3.91 7.88 12.44
CA TYR A 34 3.54 9.11 11.75
C TYR A 34 2.15 9.63 12.17
N PHE A 35 1.26 8.77 12.70
CA PHE A 35 0.01 9.17 13.35
C PHE A 35 0.21 9.93 14.68
N GLU A 36 1.45 10.04 15.18
CA GLU A 36 1.77 10.65 16.48
C GLU A 36 2.73 11.85 16.35
N LYS A 37 3.15 12.19 15.12
CA LYS A 37 3.90 13.41 14.81
C LYS A 37 2.95 14.61 14.87
N GLN A 38 3.37 15.73 15.48
CA GLN A 38 2.51 16.92 15.62
C GLN A 38 2.02 17.54 14.30
N VAL A 39 2.59 17.12 13.16
CA VAL A 39 2.18 17.54 11.80
C VAL A 39 0.98 16.79 11.24
N THR A 40 0.40 15.81 11.96
CA THR A 40 -0.76 15.00 11.52
C THR A 40 -2.03 15.15 12.40
N PRO A 41 -2.51 16.38 12.69
CA PRO A 41 -3.64 16.61 13.60
C PRO A 41 -4.97 16.03 13.12
N THR A 42 -5.22 15.96 11.81
CA THR A 42 -6.44 15.36 11.25
C THR A 42 -6.44 13.85 11.40
N LEU A 43 -5.32 13.20 11.11
CA LEU A 43 -5.15 11.76 11.29
C LEU A 43 -5.18 11.37 12.78
N GLN A 44 -4.67 12.21 13.69
CA GLN A 44 -4.85 12.06 15.14
C GLN A 44 -6.33 12.19 15.56
N LYS A 45 -7.06 13.15 15.00
CA LYS A 45 -8.50 13.33 15.23
C LYS A 45 -9.30 12.12 14.72
N LEU A 46 -8.92 11.52 13.57
CA LEU A 46 -9.52 10.29 13.06
C LEU A 46 -9.19 9.07 13.94
N LYS A 47 -7.94 8.92 14.39
CA LYS A 47 -7.53 7.88 15.37
C LYS A 47 -8.34 7.99 16.68
N THR A 48 -8.67 9.21 17.11
CA THR A 48 -9.40 9.48 18.35
C THR A 48 -10.92 9.28 18.22
N LEU A 49 -11.53 9.71 17.11
CA LEU A 49 -12.99 9.69 16.92
C LEU A 49 -13.52 8.46 16.16
N GLY A 50 -12.69 7.81 15.35
CA GLY A 50 -13.04 6.62 14.60
C GLY A 50 -12.81 5.32 15.37
N THR A 51 -12.80 4.21 14.64
CA THR A 51 -12.12 2.98 15.05
C THR A 51 -10.66 3.08 14.63
N HIS A 52 -9.71 2.68 15.48
CA HIS A 52 -8.34 2.47 15.06
C HIS A 52 -7.82 1.09 15.49
N ALA A 53 -6.85 0.57 14.75
CA ALA A 53 -5.90 -0.34 15.35
C ALA A 53 -4.74 0.48 15.90
N GLU A 54 -4.15 0.03 17.01
CA GLU A 54 -2.79 0.47 17.37
C GLU A 54 -1.85 0.27 16.17
N TYR A 55 -2.07 -0.84 15.46
CA TYR A 55 -1.21 -1.34 14.42
C TYR A 55 -1.97 -2.39 13.52
N MET A 56 -1.82 -2.35 12.18
CA MET A 56 -2.12 -3.44 11.21
C MET A 56 -0.85 -4.15 10.69
N ARG A 57 -0.68 -5.45 10.92
CA ARG A 57 0.50 -6.19 10.47
C ARG A 57 0.59 -6.35 8.94
N ASN A 58 1.77 -6.12 8.38
CA ASN A 58 2.09 -6.27 6.96
C ASN A 58 2.39 -7.74 6.58
N VAL A 59 2.22 -8.11 5.31
CA VAL A 59 2.73 -9.38 4.79
C VAL A 59 4.23 -9.30 4.52
N PHE A 60 4.84 -10.47 4.40
CA PHE A 60 6.22 -10.63 4.01
C PHE A 60 6.31 -10.95 2.49
N GLU A 61 7.10 -10.25 1.67
CA GLU A 61 7.95 -9.07 1.95
C GLU A 61 7.15 -7.79 2.20
N THR A 62 7.71 -6.88 3.01
CA THR A 62 7.19 -5.53 3.28
C THR A 62 7.46 -4.58 2.10
N LYS A 63 6.92 -4.94 0.93
CA LYS A 63 7.02 -4.20 -0.34
C LYS A 63 5.64 -3.86 -0.89
N THR A 64 5.61 -2.83 -1.73
CA THR A 64 4.41 -2.17 -2.24
C THR A 64 3.42 -3.12 -2.91
N PHE A 65 3.88 -3.85 -3.94
CA PHE A 65 3.00 -4.70 -4.75
C PHE A 65 2.51 -5.93 -3.99
N PRO A 66 3.35 -6.66 -3.20
CA PRO A 66 2.87 -7.73 -2.33
C PRO A 66 1.77 -7.25 -1.37
N ASN A 67 2.01 -6.18 -0.60
CA ASN A 67 1.07 -5.74 0.43
C ASN A 67 -0.22 -5.16 -0.16
N HIS A 68 -0.14 -4.29 -1.18
CA HIS A 68 -1.34 -3.79 -1.87
C HIS A 68 -2.16 -4.91 -2.54
N HIS A 69 -1.53 -6.01 -2.98
CA HIS A 69 -2.28 -7.17 -3.50
C HIS A 69 -2.86 -8.06 -2.39
N SER A 70 -2.13 -8.28 -1.30
CA SER A 70 -2.65 -8.99 -0.12
C SER A 70 -3.86 -8.26 0.47
N ILE A 71 -3.82 -6.92 0.58
CA ILE A 71 -4.96 -6.08 0.98
C ILE A 71 -6.13 -6.21 -0.03
N ALA A 72 -5.82 -6.27 -1.33
CA ALA A 72 -6.85 -6.40 -2.37
C ALA A 72 -7.48 -7.81 -2.47
N THR A 73 -6.83 -8.87 -1.98
CA THR A 73 -7.26 -10.27 -2.20
C THR A 73 -7.56 -11.05 -0.92
N GLY A 74 -7.04 -10.62 0.24
CA GLY A 74 -7.08 -11.39 1.48
C GLY A 74 -6.15 -12.62 1.49
N LEU A 75 -5.20 -12.70 0.56
CA LEU A 75 -4.29 -13.83 0.37
C LEU A 75 -2.85 -13.44 0.72
N PHE A 76 -2.01 -14.42 1.07
CA PHE A 76 -0.56 -14.22 1.23
C PHE A 76 0.17 -14.22 -0.13
N PRO A 77 1.37 -13.59 -0.21
CA PRO A 77 2.18 -13.59 -1.42
C PRO A 77 2.50 -14.97 -2.00
N GLU A 78 2.71 -16.01 -1.18
CA GLU A 78 2.93 -17.36 -1.74
C GLU A 78 1.69 -17.93 -2.47
N VAL A 79 0.49 -17.45 -2.16
CA VAL A 79 -0.75 -17.85 -2.82
C VAL A 79 -1.01 -16.99 -4.06
N HIS A 80 -0.75 -15.67 -3.97
CA HIS A 80 -1.06 -14.72 -5.06
C HIS A 80 0.11 -14.38 -5.99
N GLY A 81 1.31 -14.92 -5.79
CA GLY A 81 2.41 -14.89 -6.77
C GLY A 81 3.15 -13.56 -6.95
N VAL A 82 2.64 -12.48 -6.37
CA VAL A 82 3.30 -11.16 -6.34
C VAL A 82 4.19 -11.12 -5.09
N LEU A 83 5.39 -11.69 -5.20
CA LEU A 83 6.33 -11.83 -4.07
C LEU A 83 7.14 -10.56 -3.76
N ALA A 84 7.37 -9.71 -4.78
CA ALA A 84 8.10 -8.45 -4.68
C ALA A 84 7.67 -7.49 -5.80
N ASN A 85 8.08 -6.22 -5.73
CA ASN A 85 7.84 -5.22 -6.79
C ASN A 85 8.53 -5.58 -8.13
N SER A 86 9.59 -6.38 -8.05
CA SER A 86 10.35 -6.95 -9.17
C SER A 86 10.85 -8.32 -8.75
N LEU A 87 10.65 -9.37 -9.55
CA LEU A 87 11.05 -10.74 -9.22
C LEU A 87 11.50 -11.52 -10.45
N TYR A 88 12.43 -12.47 -10.30
CA TYR A 88 12.72 -13.46 -11.34
C TYR A 88 11.65 -14.56 -11.37
N ASP A 89 11.02 -14.78 -12.52
CA ASP A 89 10.07 -15.88 -12.72
C ASP A 89 10.75 -17.03 -13.50
N PRO A 90 10.78 -18.26 -12.95
CA PRO A 90 11.47 -19.39 -13.58
C PRO A 90 10.73 -20.03 -14.77
N ILE A 91 9.44 -19.74 -14.95
CA ILE A 91 8.65 -20.17 -16.11
C ILE A 91 8.94 -19.23 -17.29
N TYR A 92 8.82 -17.92 -17.09
CA TYR A 92 9.15 -16.91 -18.11
C TYR A 92 10.65 -16.69 -18.29
N LYS A 93 11.48 -17.22 -17.38
CA LYS A 93 12.96 -17.14 -17.35
C LYS A 93 13.51 -15.71 -17.40
N ARG A 94 12.75 -14.74 -16.90
CA ARG A 94 13.05 -13.31 -16.93
C ARG A 94 12.63 -12.64 -15.63
N VAL A 95 13.17 -11.46 -15.38
CA VAL A 95 12.63 -10.56 -14.34
C VAL A 95 11.28 -10.01 -14.81
N LEU A 96 10.28 -10.13 -13.96
CA LEU A 96 8.97 -9.49 -14.07
C LEU A 96 9.00 -8.21 -13.23
N ASN A 97 8.55 -7.11 -13.85
CA ASN A 97 8.26 -5.83 -13.18
C ASN A 97 6.73 -5.60 -13.28
N PHE A 98 6.24 -4.36 -13.13
CA PHE A 98 4.82 -4.04 -13.35
C PHE A 98 4.37 -4.47 -14.76
N SER A 99 3.67 -5.60 -14.83
CA SER A 99 3.32 -6.33 -16.06
C SER A 99 2.21 -7.33 -15.76
N TYR A 100 1.41 -7.73 -16.75
CA TYR A 100 0.28 -8.64 -16.53
C TYR A 100 0.73 -9.93 -15.84
N GLU A 101 1.84 -10.51 -16.30
CA GLU A 101 2.38 -11.76 -15.80
C GLU A 101 2.84 -11.69 -14.34
N LEU A 102 3.22 -10.51 -13.82
CA LEU A 102 3.54 -10.36 -12.40
C LEU A 102 2.28 -10.60 -11.55
N TRP A 103 1.16 -9.96 -11.90
CA TRP A 103 -0.09 -10.02 -11.15
C TRP A 103 -0.90 -11.31 -11.40
N HIS A 104 -0.75 -11.95 -12.56
CA HIS A 104 -1.58 -13.08 -13.00
C HIS A 104 -0.80 -14.40 -13.06
N GLN A 105 -0.14 -14.78 -11.96
CA GLN A 105 0.42 -16.13 -11.83
C GLN A 105 -0.69 -17.20 -11.71
N ASN A 106 -1.85 -16.81 -11.16
CA ASN A 106 -3.00 -17.66 -10.94
C ASN A 106 -4.29 -16.89 -11.28
N GLU A 107 -4.81 -17.12 -12.49
CA GLU A 107 -6.01 -16.45 -13.05
C GLU A 107 -7.30 -16.65 -12.24
N ASN A 108 -7.29 -17.53 -11.24
CA ASN A 108 -8.42 -17.75 -10.32
C ASN A 108 -8.45 -16.74 -9.15
N ILE A 109 -7.42 -15.89 -9.01
CA ILE A 109 -7.33 -14.89 -7.94
C ILE A 109 -8.01 -13.61 -8.40
N ILE A 110 -9.05 -13.22 -7.65
CA ILE A 110 -9.95 -12.13 -8.00
C ILE A 110 -9.84 -11.08 -6.89
N PRO A 111 -9.38 -9.85 -7.18
CA PRO A 111 -9.31 -8.79 -6.19
C PRO A 111 -10.69 -8.25 -5.83
N ILE A 112 -10.79 -7.62 -4.67
CA ILE A 112 -12.03 -7.19 -4.02
C ILE A 112 -12.91 -6.29 -4.91
N TRP A 113 -12.33 -5.48 -5.80
CA TRP A 113 -13.09 -4.67 -6.75
C TRP A 113 -13.88 -5.52 -7.75
N ARG A 114 -13.31 -6.62 -8.25
CA ARG A 114 -14.02 -7.57 -9.13
C ARG A 114 -14.90 -8.55 -8.35
N LEU A 115 -14.52 -8.96 -7.14
CA LEU A 115 -15.42 -9.74 -6.26
C LEU A 115 -16.70 -8.97 -5.92
N ASN A 116 -16.60 -7.66 -5.65
CA ASN A 116 -17.76 -6.80 -5.44
C ASN A 116 -18.68 -6.77 -6.67
N GLU A 117 -18.16 -6.48 -7.85
CA GLU A 117 -18.94 -6.41 -9.09
C GLU A 117 -19.56 -7.75 -9.49
N ASN A 118 -18.87 -8.86 -9.22
CA ASN A 118 -19.41 -10.21 -9.41
C ASN A 118 -20.51 -10.59 -8.40
N SER A 119 -20.68 -9.84 -7.31
CA SER A 119 -21.63 -10.15 -6.23
C SER A 119 -23.06 -9.63 -6.48
N GLY A 120 -23.37 -9.17 -7.70
CA GLY A 120 -24.74 -8.89 -8.15
C GLY A 120 -25.01 -7.44 -8.57
N GLU A 121 -26.25 -7.17 -8.97
CA GLU A 121 -26.68 -5.91 -9.56
C GLU A 121 -26.50 -4.69 -8.62
N GLY A 122 -26.22 -3.53 -9.21
CA GLY A 122 -25.95 -2.30 -8.48
C GLY A 122 -24.59 -2.25 -7.77
N ARG A 123 -23.73 -3.27 -7.93
CA ARG A 123 -22.37 -3.27 -7.40
C ARG A 123 -21.38 -2.81 -8.45
N TYR A 124 -20.75 -1.68 -8.19
CA TYR A 124 -19.75 -1.07 -9.05
C TYR A 124 -18.52 -0.69 -8.22
N SER A 125 -17.33 -0.86 -8.79
CA SER A 125 -16.08 -0.58 -8.12
C SER A 125 -15.28 0.49 -8.85
N GLY A 126 -14.67 1.39 -8.08
CA GLY A 126 -13.69 2.37 -8.55
C GLY A 126 -12.28 2.03 -8.10
N VAL A 127 -11.31 2.14 -8.99
CA VAL A 127 -9.89 1.89 -8.69
C VAL A 127 -9.03 3.05 -9.18
N MET A 128 -8.61 3.89 -8.25
CA MET A 128 -7.72 5.04 -8.45
C MET A 128 -6.29 4.61 -8.14
N MET A 129 -5.56 4.24 -9.19
CA MET A 129 -4.12 3.94 -9.20
C MET A 129 -3.63 2.79 -8.31
N TRP A 130 -4.53 2.03 -7.68
CA TRP A 130 -4.15 0.90 -6.80
C TRP A 130 -3.26 -0.13 -7.52
N PRO A 131 -2.15 -0.60 -6.92
CA PRO A 131 -1.28 -1.60 -7.54
C PRO A 131 -2.02 -2.87 -7.97
N GLY A 132 -1.82 -3.26 -9.24
CA GLY A 132 -2.54 -4.36 -9.89
C GLY A 132 -3.94 -4.00 -10.43
N GLY A 133 -4.47 -2.81 -10.13
CA GLY A 133 -5.80 -2.35 -10.54
C GLY A 133 -5.98 -2.10 -12.05
N GLY A 134 -4.90 -1.77 -12.76
CA GLY A 134 -4.89 -1.48 -14.20
C GLY A 134 -4.96 -2.70 -15.12
N PHE A 135 -5.27 -3.89 -14.60
CA PHE A 135 -5.31 -5.15 -15.36
C PHE A 135 -6.69 -5.82 -15.29
N THR A 136 -7.01 -6.60 -16.32
CA THR A 136 -8.26 -7.37 -16.42
C THR A 136 -8.19 -8.66 -15.61
N TYR A 137 -9.03 -8.82 -14.60
CA TYR A 137 -9.23 -10.11 -13.93
C TYR A 137 -10.54 -10.71 -14.46
N GLN A 138 -10.51 -11.97 -14.87
CA GLN A 138 -11.61 -12.60 -15.61
C GLN A 138 -12.00 -11.79 -16.86
N ASN A 139 -11.01 -11.39 -17.65
CA ASN A 139 -11.14 -10.57 -18.87
C ASN A 139 -11.83 -9.19 -18.68
N THR A 140 -12.00 -8.72 -17.44
CA THR A 140 -12.83 -7.55 -17.11
C THR A 140 -12.07 -6.56 -16.22
N LEU A 141 -12.14 -5.27 -16.54
CA LEU A 141 -11.63 -4.17 -15.70
C LEU A 141 -12.68 -3.76 -14.63
N PRO A 142 -12.30 -3.11 -13.53
CA PRO A 142 -13.26 -2.42 -12.65
C PRO A 142 -14.05 -1.36 -13.42
N THR A 143 -15.29 -1.12 -12.98
CA THR A 143 -16.26 -0.20 -13.63
C THR A 143 -15.70 1.21 -13.81
N HIS A 144 -15.02 1.73 -12.79
CA HIS A 144 -14.28 2.97 -12.88
C HIS A 144 -12.79 2.71 -12.62
N LEU A 145 -11.92 3.21 -13.49
CA LEU A 145 -10.48 2.98 -13.43
C LEU A 145 -9.73 4.26 -13.77
N GLN A 146 -8.76 4.62 -12.93
CA GLN A 146 -7.70 5.54 -13.29
C GLN A 146 -6.36 4.80 -13.16
N ASN A 147 -5.69 4.60 -14.30
CA ASN A 147 -4.35 4.04 -14.35
C ASN A 147 -3.33 4.97 -13.68
N TYR A 148 -2.21 4.42 -13.22
CA TYR A 148 -1.15 5.15 -12.53
C TYR A 148 -0.67 6.37 -13.34
N ASN A 149 -0.85 7.57 -12.78
CA ASN A 149 -0.44 8.84 -13.38
C ASN A 149 -0.15 9.87 -12.29
N THR A 150 1.11 10.00 -11.91
CA THR A 150 1.58 10.95 -10.87
C THR A 150 1.31 12.42 -11.19
N SER A 151 0.97 12.75 -12.45
CA SER A 151 0.63 14.12 -12.87
C SER A 151 -0.73 14.59 -12.35
N ILE A 152 -1.64 13.68 -11.97
CA ILE A 152 -2.96 14.01 -11.43
C ILE A 152 -2.80 14.47 -9.97
N SER A 153 -3.28 15.69 -9.69
CA SER A 153 -3.17 16.30 -8.35
C SER A 153 -3.92 15.47 -7.30
N TRP A 154 -3.47 15.49 -6.04
CA TRP A 154 -4.04 14.60 -5.03
C TRP A 154 -5.50 14.95 -4.71
N GLU A 155 -5.81 16.24 -4.71
CA GLU A 155 -7.15 16.80 -4.56
C GLU A 155 -8.08 16.37 -5.71
N GLU A 156 -7.57 16.34 -6.95
CA GLU A 156 -8.29 15.84 -8.13
C GLU A 156 -8.51 14.32 -8.08
N ARG A 157 -7.54 13.53 -7.57
CA ARG A 157 -7.75 12.09 -7.31
C ARG A 157 -8.84 11.85 -6.28
N VAL A 158 -8.92 12.67 -5.23
CA VAL A 158 -10.02 12.63 -4.25
C VAL A 158 -11.35 12.96 -4.93
N ASP A 159 -11.42 14.03 -5.72
CA ASP A 159 -12.64 14.44 -6.42
C ASP A 159 -13.14 13.40 -7.42
N MET A 160 -12.25 12.77 -8.19
CA MET A 160 -12.59 11.65 -9.08
C MET A 160 -13.10 10.45 -8.28
N ALA A 161 -12.41 10.07 -7.20
CA ALA A 161 -12.78 8.94 -6.35
C ALA A 161 -14.14 9.14 -5.65
N LEU A 162 -14.45 10.37 -5.19
CA LEU A 162 -15.74 10.72 -4.61
C LEU A 162 -16.84 10.84 -5.68
N GLY A 163 -16.51 11.37 -6.87
CA GLY A 163 -17.42 11.43 -8.02
C GLY A 163 -17.92 10.06 -8.49
N TRP A 164 -17.14 8.99 -8.30
CA TRP A 164 -17.56 7.63 -8.62
C TRP A 164 -18.71 7.13 -7.72
N PHE A 165 -18.76 7.49 -6.43
CA PHE A 165 -19.92 7.18 -5.57
C PHE A 165 -21.20 7.89 -6.03
N LEU A 166 -21.06 9.02 -6.71
CA LEU A 166 -22.15 9.89 -7.18
C LEU A 166 -22.52 9.64 -8.66
N HIS A 167 -21.90 8.66 -9.32
CA HIS A 167 -22.07 8.45 -10.76
C HIS A 167 -23.51 8.01 -11.09
N PRO A 168 -24.27 8.72 -11.98
CA PRO A 168 -25.72 8.60 -12.06
C PRO A 168 -26.26 7.29 -12.65
N VAL A 169 -25.40 6.44 -13.23
CA VAL A 169 -25.79 5.15 -13.85
C VAL A 169 -25.08 3.97 -13.20
N THR A 170 -23.85 4.16 -12.71
CA THR A 170 -23.04 3.11 -12.07
C THR A 170 -22.37 3.64 -10.80
N PRO A 171 -23.15 4.03 -9.77
CA PRO A 171 -22.62 4.60 -8.53
C PRO A 171 -21.77 3.55 -7.81
N ALA A 172 -20.49 3.84 -7.61
CA ALA A 172 -19.57 2.94 -6.95
C ALA A 172 -19.99 2.69 -5.50
N ASN A 173 -19.98 1.43 -5.05
CA ASN A 173 -20.13 1.08 -3.63
C ASN A 173 -18.79 0.69 -2.98
N LEU A 174 -17.73 0.53 -3.78
CA LEU A 174 -16.38 0.27 -3.34
C LEU A 174 -15.42 1.15 -4.15
N VAL A 175 -14.56 1.92 -3.48
CA VAL A 175 -13.51 2.69 -4.14
C VAL A 175 -12.16 2.45 -3.46
N MET A 176 -11.15 2.10 -4.26
CA MET A 176 -9.75 1.96 -3.86
C MET A 176 -8.99 3.22 -4.30
N LEU A 177 -8.26 3.87 -3.40
CA LEU A 177 -7.55 5.13 -3.61
C LEU A 177 -6.11 5.04 -3.10
N TYR A 178 -5.14 5.48 -3.91
CA TYR A 178 -3.71 5.35 -3.64
C TYR A 178 -2.93 6.67 -3.84
N PHE A 179 -1.95 6.92 -2.96
CA PHE A 179 -1.01 8.04 -2.99
C PHE A 179 0.43 7.57 -2.71
N GLU A 180 1.40 8.13 -3.43
CA GLU A 180 2.81 7.71 -3.46
C GLU A 180 3.66 8.19 -2.26
N GLU A 181 3.04 8.84 -1.27
CA GLU A 181 3.72 9.49 -0.15
C GLU A 181 3.10 9.02 1.17
N PRO A 182 3.88 8.93 2.26
CA PRO A 182 5.25 9.43 2.45
C PRO A 182 6.39 8.57 1.87
N ASP A 183 6.14 7.42 1.25
CA ASP A 183 7.19 6.52 0.74
C ASP A 183 8.21 7.24 -0.16
N ALA A 184 7.76 7.88 -1.25
CA ALA A 184 8.66 8.44 -2.25
C ALA A 184 9.64 9.46 -1.67
N SER A 185 9.18 10.39 -0.81
CA SER A 185 10.09 11.32 -0.12
C SER A 185 10.89 10.67 1.01
N SER A 186 10.35 9.63 1.67
CA SER A 186 11.11 8.91 2.70
C SER A 186 12.28 8.16 2.08
N HIS A 187 12.08 7.55 0.90
CA HIS A 187 13.12 6.87 0.15
C HIS A 187 14.28 7.80 -0.25
N ILE A 188 13.97 9.04 -0.64
CA ILE A 188 14.96 10.04 -1.05
C ILE A 188 15.70 10.68 0.14
N PHE A 189 15.01 10.95 1.26
CA PHE A 189 15.53 11.86 2.31
C PHE A 189 15.65 11.27 3.72
N GLY A 190 15.15 10.06 3.97
CA GLY A 190 15.04 9.46 5.31
C GLY A 190 13.66 9.69 5.97
N PRO A 191 13.11 8.69 6.70
CA PRO A 191 11.76 8.74 7.29
C PRO A 191 11.58 9.84 8.35
N GLU A 192 12.66 10.25 9.03
CA GLU A 192 12.63 11.30 10.07
C GLU A 192 13.05 12.68 9.53
N SER A 193 13.09 12.86 8.20
CA SER A 193 13.56 14.10 7.57
C SER A 193 12.55 15.25 7.60
N PRO A 194 13.02 16.52 7.57
CA PRO A 194 12.15 17.69 7.37
C PRO A 194 11.34 17.65 6.07
N GLN A 195 11.79 16.87 5.08
CA GLN A 195 11.09 16.64 3.81
C GLN A 195 9.88 15.72 4.02
N VAL A 196 10.07 14.57 4.67
CA VAL A 196 8.96 13.67 5.04
C VAL A 196 7.96 14.37 5.97
N LEU A 197 8.42 15.13 6.97
CA LEU A 197 7.52 15.91 7.84
C LEU A 197 6.64 16.91 7.06
N LYS A 198 7.14 17.48 5.94
CA LYS A 198 6.33 18.33 5.05
C LYS A 198 5.31 17.53 4.25
N GLN A 199 5.65 16.31 3.79
CA GLN A 199 4.69 15.43 3.11
C GLN A 199 3.62 14.92 4.06
N LEU A 200 3.97 14.51 5.28
CA LEU A 200 2.99 14.14 6.32
C LEU A 200 2.00 15.29 6.58
N ALA A 201 2.49 16.54 6.69
CA ALA A 201 1.62 17.71 6.81
C ALA A 201 0.73 17.93 5.57
N LYS A 202 1.19 17.57 4.36
CA LYS A 202 0.42 17.67 3.11
C LYS A 202 -0.65 16.58 3.02
N LEU A 203 -0.33 15.36 3.42
CA LEU A 203 -1.26 14.23 3.50
C LEU A 203 -2.33 14.44 4.58
N ASP A 204 -2.00 15.07 5.70
CA ASP A 204 -2.99 15.43 6.73
C ASP A 204 -4.00 16.46 6.19
N ARG A 205 -3.53 17.50 5.48
CA ARG A 205 -4.42 18.47 4.80
C ARG A 205 -5.25 17.82 3.68
N LEU A 206 -4.69 16.88 2.92
CA LEU A 206 -5.43 16.09 1.94
C LEU A 206 -6.51 15.22 2.60
N THR A 207 -6.21 14.66 3.78
CA THR A 207 -7.16 13.88 4.58
C THR A 207 -8.31 14.76 5.09
N ASP A 208 -8.00 15.97 5.56
CA ASP A 208 -9.01 16.96 5.97
C ASP A 208 -9.87 17.40 4.78
N TYR A 209 -9.26 17.66 3.62
CA TYR A 209 -9.96 17.94 2.36
C TYR A 209 -10.92 16.81 1.97
N LEU A 210 -10.44 15.56 1.99
CA LEU A 210 -11.26 14.37 1.71
C LEU A 210 -12.48 14.28 2.65
N HIS A 211 -12.29 14.51 3.95
CA HIS A 211 -13.41 14.51 4.89
C HIS A 211 -14.37 15.70 4.77
N HIS A 212 -13.89 16.88 4.37
CA HIS A 212 -14.76 18.00 4.00
C HIS A 212 -15.57 17.68 2.74
N ARG A 213 -14.92 17.18 1.67
CA ARG A 213 -15.62 16.82 0.43
C ARG A 213 -16.64 15.69 0.61
N LEU A 214 -16.43 14.78 1.57
CA LEU A 214 -17.45 13.82 1.99
C LEU A 214 -18.67 14.50 2.66
N VAL A 215 -18.48 15.56 3.44
CA VAL A 215 -19.59 16.34 4.03
C VAL A 215 -20.32 17.14 2.94
N ASP A 216 -19.58 17.86 2.09
CA ASP A 216 -20.13 18.70 1.01
C ASP A 216 -21.01 17.91 0.03
N ASN A 217 -20.75 16.60 -0.12
CA ASN A 217 -21.48 15.70 -1.01
C ASN A 217 -22.49 14.79 -0.28
N ASN A 218 -22.76 15.04 1.01
CA ASN A 218 -23.67 14.24 1.87
C ASN A 218 -23.25 12.76 2.01
N LEU A 219 -21.98 12.45 1.79
CA LEU A 219 -21.40 11.10 1.86
C LEU A 219 -20.85 10.74 3.25
N SER A 220 -20.60 11.71 4.13
CA SER A 220 -19.90 11.54 5.43
C SER A 220 -20.50 10.50 6.37
N ASP A 221 -21.83 10.30 6.27
CA ASP A 221 -22.61 9.51 7.21
C ASP A 221 -23.05 8.16 6.59
N VAL A 222 -22.75 7.94 5.30
CA VAL A 222 -23.09 6.73 4.54
C VAL A 222 -21.86 5.97 4.04
N VAL A 223 -20.75 6.67 3.77
CA VAL A 223 -19.46 6.07 3.38
C VAL A 223 -18.68 5.61 4.61
N ASN A 224 -18.15 4.40 4.54
CA ASN A 224 -17.15 3.89 5.48
C ASN A 224 -15.77 4.13 4.85
N VAL A 225 -14.98 5.02 5.44
CA VAL A 225 -13.64 5.36 4.98
C VAL A 225 -12.63 4.60 5.83
N PHE A 226 -11.73 3.85 5.20
CA PHE A 226 -10.58 3.20 5.81
C PHE A 226 -9.32 3.88 5.30
N HIS A 227 -8.61 4.58 6.18
CA HIS A 227 -7.24 5.02 5.93
C HIS A 227 -6.30 3.91 6.40
N LEU A 228 -5.35 3.54 5.54
CA LEU A 228 -4.35 2.51 5.81
C LEU A 228 -3.04 2.84 5.07
N SER A 229 -2.07 1.94 5.20
CA SER A 229 -0.91 1.87 4.33
C SER A 229 -0.45 0.41 4.24
N ASP A 230 0.48 0.14 3.35
CA ASP A 230 0.97 -1.16 2.89
C ASP A 230 2.34 -1.57 3.47
N HIS A 231 3.20 -0.63 3.86
CA HIS A 231 4.37 -0.86 4.71
C HIS A 231 4.82 0.43 5.45
N GLY A 232 5.77 0.30 6.38
CA GLY A 232 6.50 1.44 6.94
C GLY A 232 7.90 1.59 6.34
N MET A 233 8.63 2.64 6.73
CA MET A 233 9.98 2.96 6.21
C MET A 233 11.01 3.11 7.33
N ASP A 234 12.25 2.69 7.10
CA ASP A 234 13.36 2.76 8.05
C ASP A 234 14.63 3.42 7.48
N THR A 235 15.46 3.91 8.39
CA THR A 235 16.81 4.41 8.07
C THR A 235 17.81 3.27 8.12
N VAL A 236 18.65 3.16 7.10
CA VAL A 236 19.87 2.33 7.12
C VAL A 236 21.07 3.28 7.12
N THR A 237 22.25 2.84 7.54
CA THR A 237 23.47 3.65 7.48
C THR A 237 24.53 2.97 6.60
N LEU A 238 25.52 3.71 6.10
CA LEU A 238 26.47 3.17 5.10
C LEU A 238 27.37 2.05 5.66
N ASP A 239 27.66 2.07 6.96
CA ASP A 239 28.30 1.00 7.73
C ASP A 239 27.43 -0.25 7.91
N ARG A 240 26.15 -0.17 7.54
CA ARG A 240 25.15 -1.25 7.60
C ARG A 240 24.70 -1.74 6.23
N ILE A 241 25.45 -1.42 5.17
CA ILE A 241 25.24 -2.00 3.85
C ILE A 241 26.19 -3.18 3.66
N VAL A 242 25.61 -4.38 3.57
CA VAL A 242 26.30 -5.64 3.38
C VAL A 242 26.59 -5.82 1.89
N ASN A 243 27.86 -5.90 1.51
CA ASN A 243 28.25 -6.21 0.14
C ASN A 243 28.16 -7.71 -0.12
N LEU A 244 27.19 -8.15 -0.92
CA LEU A 244 27.03 -9.57 -1.28
C LEU A 244 28.24 -10.11 -2.06
N THR A 245 28.98 -9.26 -2.77
CA THR A 245 30.16 -9.69 -3.55
C THR A 245 31.36 -10.08 -2.70
N ASP A 246 31.35 -9.78 -1.39
CA ASP A 246 32.36 -10.31 -0.44
C ASP A 246 32.11 -11.79 -0.09
N TYR A 247 30.91 -12.32 -0.37
CA TYR A 247 30.47 -13.67 -0.01
C TYR A 247 30.18 -14.57 -1.22
N VAL A 248 29.66 -14.01 -2.31
CA VAL A 248 29.26 -14.75 -3.52
C VAL A 248 29.62 -13.99 -4.80
N ASP A 249 30.13 -14.71 -5.80
CA ASP A 249 30.47 -14.15 -7.11
C ASP A 249 29.21 -13.58 -7.80
N ARG A 250 29.29 -12.33 -8.30
CA ARG A 250 28.16 -11.61 -8.90
C ARG A 250 27.53 -12.32 -10.11
N SER A 251 28.24 -13.23 -10.77
CA SER A 251 27.73 -14.06 -11.86
C SER A 251 26.82 -15.21 -11.40
N THR A 252 26.80 -15.54 -10.10
CA THR A 252 26.08 -16.72 -9.57
C THR A 252 24.66 -16.43 -9.09
N TYR A 253 24.24 -15.17 -9.04
CA TYR A 253 22.91 -14.77 -8.55
C TYR A 253 22.27 -13.66 -9.39
N ILE A 254 20.95 -13.54 -9.28
CA ILE A 254 20.15 -12.48 -9.92
C ILE A 254 19.55 -11.62 -8.81
N THR A 255 19.85 -10.32 -8.81
CA THR A 255 19.13 -9.33 -7.99
C THR A 255 17.82 -8.94 -8.68
N SER A 256 16.69 -9.18 -8.02
CA SER A 256 15.37 -8.71 -8.46
C SER A 256 14.57 -8.28 -7.23
N GLY A 257 14.27 -6.98 -7.14
CA GLY A 257 13.83 -6.36 -5.89
C GLY A 257 14.99 -6.10 -4.91
N SER A 258 14.72 -5.30 -3.89
CA SER A 258 15.70 -4.78 -2.93
C SER A 258 15.36 -5.19 -1.49
N SER A 259 15.60 -6.47 -1.13
CA SER A 259 14.94 -7.11 0.02
C SER A 259 15.81 -8.10 0.83
N PRO A 260 15.52 -8.35 2.13
CA PRO A 260 16.37 -9.18 3.01
C PRO A 260 15.68 -10.30 3.86
N ASN A 261 16.25 -11.54 3.92
CA ASN A 261 15.76 -12.82 4.51
C ASN A 261 16.76 -13.89 5.12
N ALA A 262 16.75 -14.20 6.46
CA ALA A 262 17.83 -14.82 7.33
C ALA A 262 18.23 -16.32 7.10
N SER A 263 19.03 -17.16 7.83
CA SER A 263 20.11 -17.17 8.90
C SER A 263 21.45 -17.70 8.25
N LEU A 264 22.74 -17.34 8.42
CA LEU A 264 23.63 -16.85 9.49
C LEU A 264 24.93 -16.11 8.96
N HIS A 265 25.26 -14.92 9.46
CA HIS A 265 26.58 -14.29 9.75
C HIS A 265 26.26 -13.07 10.66
N ASP A 266 27.23 -12.24 11.08
CA ASP A 266 26.86 -10.95 11.69
C ASP A 266 26.24 -10.03 10.61
N ASN A 267 25.21 -9.24 10.98
CA ASN A 267 24.47 -8.28 10.15
C ASN A 267 23.53 -8.86 9.07
N PHE A 268 23.71 -10.12 8.67
CA PHE A 268 23.16 -10.68 7.44
C PHE A 268 23.11 -12.20 7.50
N SER A 269 22.34 -12.86 6.62
CA SER A 269 22.05 -14.29 6.77
C SER A 269 21.34 -14.95 5.56
N VAL A 270 21.20 -16.29 5.45
CA VAL A 270 20.74 -17.00 4.22
C VAL A 270 19.88 -18.28 4.42
N PHE A 271 18.63 -18.30 3.94
CA PHE A 271 17.73 -19.47 3.93
C PHE A 271 17.88 -20.29 2.64
N LYS A 272 17.79 -21.62 2.75
CA LYS A 272 17.26 -22.44 1.65
C LYS A 272 15.74 -22.38 1.69
N ARG A 273 15.11 -22.51 0.53
CA ARG A 273 13.65 -22.40 0.39
C ARG A 273 12.82 -23.26 1.34
N ALA A 274 13.24 -24.50 1.64
CA ALA A 274 12.52 -25.37 2.57
C ALA A 274 12.55 -24.86 4.03
N ASP A 275 13.65 -24.21 4.40
CA ASP A 275 13.99 -23.77 5.76
C ASP A 275 13.40 -22.38 6.09
N ILE A 276 12.79 -21.71 5.10
CA ILE A 276 12.06 -20.45 5.27
C ILE A 276 10.96 -20.61 6.35
N PRO A 277 10.79 -19.66 7.29
CA PRO A 277 9.77 -19.72 8.33
C PRO A 277 8.35 -19.80 7.77
N GLU A 278 7.55 -20.78 8.20
CA GLU A 278 6.13 -20.95 7.77
C GLU A 278 5.32 -19.66 7.98
N ARG A 279 5.57 -18.98 9.10
CA ARG A 279 4.90 -17.73 9.51
C ARG A 279 5.13 -16.52 8.58
N TRP A 280 5.95 -16.65 7.53
CA TRP A 280 6.07 -15.65 6.46
C TRP A 280 5.10 -15.89 5.30
N HIS A 281 4.59 -17.11 5.12
CA HIS A 281 3.77 -17.51 3.96
C HIS A 281 4.39 -17.08 2.62
N PHE A 282 5.64 -17.51 2.40
CA PHE A 282 6.47 -17.12 1.27
C PHE A 282 7.11 -18.27 0.47
N LYS A 283 7.06 -19.52 0.95
CA LYS A 283 7.87 -20.63 0.38
C LYS A 283 7.13 -21.60 -0.52
N ASN A 284 5.81 -21.54 -0.54
CA ASN A 284 4.95 -22.47 -1.27
C ASN A 284 4.65 -22.02 -2.72
N ASN A 285 5.44 -21.08 -3.29
CA ASN A 285 5.22 -20.50 -4.62
C ASN A 285 6.38 -20.79 -5.60
N ASN A 286 6.14 -21.07 -6.88
CA ASN A 286 7.26 -21.37 -7.80
C ASN A 286 8.25 -20.20 -8.01
N ARG A 287 7.84 -18.94 -7.75
CA ARG A 287 8.69 -17.74 -7.78
C ARG A 287 9.60 -17.57 -6.57
N THR A 288 9.36 -18.30 -5.47
CA THR A 288 10.26 -18.24 -4.32
C THR A 288 11.63 -18.80 -4.74
N PRO A 289 12.72 -18.03 -4.62
CA PRO A 289 14.03 -18.48 -5.05
C PRO A 289 14.51 -19.67 -4.19
N PRO A 290 15.42 -20.52 -4.72
CA PRO A 290 15.89 -21.72 -4.01
C PRO A 290 16.76 -21.37 -2.78
N ILE A 291 17.42 -20.21 -2.84
CA ILE A 291 18.24 -19.59 -1.79
C ILE A 291 17.81 -18.12 -1.68
N LEU A 292 17.81 -17.57 -0.47
CA LEU A 292 17.19 -16.31 -0.11
C LEU A 292 18.01 -15.69 1.06
N ALA A 293 18.31 -14.37 1.10
CA ALA A 293 19.31 -13.79 2.02
C ALA A 293 18.89 -12.46 2.70
N VAL A 294 19.28 -12.18 3.97
CA VAL A 294 18.98 -10.99 4.83
C VAL A 294 20.14 -10.04 4.96
N ALA A 295 19.79 -8.79 5.16
CA ALA A 295 20.47 -7.84 6.00
C ALA A 295 19.47 -7.46 7.11
N ASP A 296 19.88 -7.58 8.38
CA ASP A 296 19.02 -7.59 9.58
C ASP A 296 18.26 -6.25 9.81
N GLU A 297 17.58 -6.08 10.95
CA GLU A 297 16.94 -4.80 11.28
C GLU A 297 17.97 -3.65 11.25
N GLY A 298 17.67 -2.59 10.48
CA GLY A 298 18.61 -1.50 10.20
C GLY A 298 19.77 -1.77 9.21
N TYR A 299 19.86 -2.95 8.56
CA TYR A 299 20.86 -3.25 7.52
C TYR A 299 20.26 -3.42 6.11
N ALA A 300 21.04 -3.25 5.05
CA ALA A 300 20.63 -3.50 3.65
C ALA A 300 21.75 -4.18 2.85
N PHE A 301 21.51 -4.48 1.56
CA PHE A 301 22.52 -5.00 0.63
C PHE A 301 23.03 -3.94 -0.35
N ASP A 302 24.11 -4.26 -1.06
CA ASP A 302 24.76 -3.42 -2.07
C ASP A 302 23.86 -2.99 -3.24
N ASP A 303 22.76 -3.70 -3.50
CA ASP A 303 21.78 -3.29 -4.52
C ASP A 303 21.13 -1.93 -4.20
N LEU A 304 21.06 -1.55 -2.92
CA LEU A 304 20.58 -0.23 -2.49
C LEU A 304 21.43 0.91 -3.06
N PHE A 305 22.73 0.71 -3.34
CA PHE A 305 23.58 1.73 -3.96
C PHE A 305 23.07 2.15 -5.35
N VAL A 306 22.43 1.24 -6.10
CA VAL A 306 21.86 1.54 -7.43
C VAL A 306 20.74 2.59 -7.33
N TYR A 307 19.94 2.52 -6.27
CA TYR A 307 18.90 3.50 -5.97
C TYR A 307 19.49 4.80 -5.41
N GLN A 308 20.50 4.71 -4.53
CA GLN A 308 21.19 5.90 -3.99
C GLN A 308 21.81 6.76 -5.10
N ASP A 309 22.51 6.17 -6.07
CA ASP A 309 23.17 6.92 -7.15
C ASP A 309 22.14 7.60 -8.08
N TYR A 310 20.97 6.98 -8.29
CA TYR A 310 19.85 7.64 -8.93
C TYR A 310 19.36 8.86 -8.12
N TYR A 311 19.16 8.73 -6.81
CA TYR A 311 18.66 9.84 -5.98
C TYR A 311 19.67 10.98 -5.84
N ILE A 312 20.96 10.67 -5.64
CA ILE A 312 22.05 11.67 -5.60
C ILE A 312 22.05 12.50 -6.88
N HIS A 313 21.97 11.85 -8.05
CA HIS A 313 21.99 12.53 -9.35
C HIS A 313 20.75 13.40 -9.61
N ASN A 314 19.55 12.93 -9.25
CA ASN A 314 18.30 13.61 -9.59
C ASN A 314 17.83 14.64 -8.54
N TYR A 315 18.25 14.51 -7.27
CA TYR A 315 17.77 15.35 -6.15
C TYR A 315 18.88 16.15 -5.45
N ASN A 316 20.15 16.01 -5.87
CA ASN A 316 21.30 16.76 -5.35
C ASN A 316 21.44 16.66 -3.82
N ILE A 317 21.46 15.41 -3.34
CA ILE A 317 21.64 15.01 -1.94
C ILE A 317 22.95 14.25 -1.76
N THR A 318 23.47 14.16 -0.52
CA THR A 318 24.66 13.35 -0.24
C THR A 318 24.30 11.87 -0.09
N ARG A 319 25.29 10.97 -0.19
CA ARG A 319 25.03 9.53 -0.09
C ARG A 319 24.54 9.12 1.30
N GLU A 320 24.92 9.86 2.34
CA GLU A 320 24.46 9.67 3.72
C GLU A 320 22.99 10.08 3.94
N GLN A 321 22.41 10.87 3.02
CA GLN A 321 21.03 11.37 3.10
C GLN A 321 20.00 10.45 2.43
N SER A 322 20.44 9.53 1.56
CA SER A 322 19.58 8.68 0.71
C SER A 322 19.42 7.24 1.21
N VAL A 323 19.86 6.92 2.44
CA VAL A 323 20.02 5.55 2.91
C VAL A 323 18.78 5.06 3.69
N THR A 324 17.87 4.38 2.99
CA THR A 324 16.62 3.85 3.58
C THR A 324 16.22 2.49 3.03
N LYS A 325 15.38 1.77 3.77
CA LYS A 325 14.65 0.59 3.28
C LYS A 325 13.23 0.55 3.86
N PRO A 326 12.25 -0.06 3.18
CA PRO A 326 10.99 -0.43 3.82
C PRO A 326 11.27 -1.28 5.06
N LEU A 327 10.57 -1.02 6.16
CA LEU A 327 10.80 -1.69 7.43
C LEU A 327 10.65 -3.21 7.26
N VAL A 328 11.66 -3.98 7.65
CA VAL A 328 11.53 -5.43 7.83
C VAL A 328 10.80 -5.65 9.15
N ASP A 329 9.75 -6.47 9.16
CA ASP A 329 9.04 -6.74 10.41
C ASP A 329 9.94 -7.47 11.43
N PRO A 330 10.14 -6.97 12.67
CA PRO A 330 10.94 -7.64 13.69
C PRO A 330 10.28 -8.93 14.17
N TYR A 331 8.94 -9.04 14.11
CA TYR A 331 8.23 -10.32 14.26
C TYR A 331 8.41 -11.23 13.04
N ASN A 332 9.06 -10.74 11.99
CA ASN A 332 9.52 -11.54 10.86
C ASN A 332 11.00 -11.93 10.93
N VAL A 333 11.88 -11.18 11.59
CA VAL A 333 13.22 -11.68 11.99
C VAL A 333 13.07 -12.79 13.06
N VAL A 334 14.10 -13.64 13.25
CA VAL A 334 14.06 -14.74 14.23
C VAL A 334 14.67 -14.29 15.56
N GLY A 335 13.81 -13.89 16.51
CA GLY A 335 14.21 -13.60 17.88
C GLY A 335 13.01 -13.25 18.77
N ASP A 336 12.71 -14.10 19.75
CA ASP A 336 11.76 -13.75 20.82
C ASP A 336 12.41 -12.74 21.76
N HIS A 337 12.23 -11.42 21.54
CA HIS A 337 12.12 -10.35 22.57
C HIS A 337 12.18 -8.93 21.98
N VAL A 338 11.15 -8.10 22.25
CA VAL A 338 11.20 -6.60 22.37
C VAL A 338 11.53 -5.81 21.08
N SER A 339 10.83 -4.76 20.65
CA SER A 339 9.59 -4.08 21.13
C SER A 339 8.95 -3.22 20.03
N ALA A 340 7.61 -3.16 20.02
CA ALA A 340 6.79 -2.33 19.14
C ALA A 340 6.88 -2.69 17.62
N PRO A 341 5.88 -2.35 16.79
CA PRO A 341 5.56 -3.21 15.65
C PRO A 341 5.76 -2.53 14.29
N VAL A 342 6.34 -3.25 13.31
CA VAL A 342 6.50 -2.76 11.93
C VAL A 342 5.22 -2.89 11.15
N VAL A 343 4.60 -1.74 10.98
CA VAL A 343 3.17 -1.63 10.82
C VAL A 343 2.80 -0.24 10.30
N THR A 344 1.70 -0.21 9.57
CA THR A 344 0.93 0.94 9.15
C THR A 344 -0.29 1.19 10.07
N GLY A 345 -0.65 2.46 10.25
CA GLY A 345 -1.80 2.81 11.09
C GLY A 345 -3.12 2.72 10.32
N VAL A 346 -4.12 2.07 10.90
CA VAL A 346 -5.48 1.99 10.32
C VAL A 346 -6.44 2.85 11.12
N ALA A 347 -7.15 3.74 10.43
CA ALA A 347 -8.24 4.54 10.99
C ALA A 347 -9.50 4.42 10.13
N ALA A 348 -10.61 3.99 10.73
CA ALA A 348 -11.89 3.79 10.06
C ALA A 348 -12.98 4.73 10.63
N ARG A 349 -13.69 5.44 9.75
CA ARG A 349 -14.84 6.31 10.08
C ARG A 349 -16.01 6.01 9.15
N GLY A 350 -17.22 5.94 9.70
CA GLY A 350 -18.45 5.73 8.93
C GLY A 350 -19.53 5.05 9.77
N PRO A 351 -20.73 4.80 9.22
CA PRO A 351 -21.89 4.28 9.96
C PRO A 351 -21.70 2.86 10.53
N ARG A 352 -20.65 2.13 10.11
CA ARG A 352 -20.32 0.78 10.62
C ARG A 352 -19.03 0.74 11.46
N ALA A 353 -18.31 1.86 11.60
CA ALA A 353 -17.17 1.97 12.49
C ALA A 353 -17.64 2.15 13.95
N ARG A 354 -16.95 1.52 14.91
CA ARG A 354 -17.21 1.74 16.34
C ARG A 354 -16.37 2.93 16.83
N VAL A 355 -17.06 4.02 17.18
CA VAL A 355 -16.46 5.24 17.76
C VAL A 355 -15.58 4.90 18.96
N GLY A 356 -14.32 5.33 18.94
CA GLY A 356 -13.36 5.15 20.03
C GLY A 356 -12.87 3.71 20.26
N ALA A 357 -13.21 2.76 19.38
CA ALA A 357 -12.80 1.37 19.54
C ALA A 357 -11.36 1.15 19.08
N ARG A 358 -10.55 0.51 19.94
CA ARG A 358 -9.16 0.09 19.66
C ARG A 358 -9.10 -1.41 19.39
N TYR A 359 -8.49 -1.78 18.27
CA TYR A 359 -8.23 -3.16 17.87
C TYR A 359 -6.73 -3.45 17.73
N LYS A 360 -6.40 -4.71 17.47
CA LYS A 360 -5.11 -5.17 16.91
C LYS A 360 -5.44 -6.03 15.69
N PHE A 361 -4.74 -5.82 14.58
CA PHE A 361 -4.91 -6.56 13.33
C PHE A 361 -3.56 -7.08 12.85
#